data_AF-F8P9X8-F1
#
_entry.id   AF-F8P9X8-F1
#
_cell.length_a   1.000
_cell.length_b   1.000
_cell.length_c   1.000
_cell.angle_alpha   90.00
_cell.angle_beta   90.00
_cell.angle_gamma   90.00
#
_symmetry.space_group_name_H-M   'P 1'
#
loop_
_entity.id
_entity.type
_entity.pdbx_description
1 polymer ?
#
loop_
_entity_poly.entity_id
_entity_poly.type
_entity_poly.pdbx_seq_one_letter_code
_entity_poly.pdbx_strand_id
1 'polypeptide(L)'
;MLVIHPNSTCDVCLEGYSNGQNTPHAIVCGHSFCQGCLESLTRLTCPLCRTRFELQDVRKLHIDRGQTPRVTPSSVTDVIERSTSDDEAQRLQNDIARIVKEGAKVSELRRLLDDCRSWYKNQPPDQYDSL
;
A
#
# COMPACT_ATOMS: atom_id res chain seq x y z
N MET A 1 -18.70 -3.69 -0.01
CA MET A 1 -18.03 -2.45 -0.50
C MET A 1 -16.56 -2.75 -0.64
N LEU A 2 -15.92 -2.42 -1.76
CA LEU A 2 -14.50 -2.69 -1.95
C LEU A 2 -13.70 -1.61 -1.22
N VAL A 3 -13.09 -1.95 -0.09
CA VAL A 3 -12.23 -1.02 0.65
C VAL A 3 -10.79 -1.20 0.16
N ILE A 4 -10.15 -0.11 -0.25
CA ILE A 4 -8.74 -0.12 -0.66
C ILE A 4 -7.88 0.55 0.40
N HIS A 5 -6.63 0.09 0.50
CA HIS A 5 -5.64 0.71 1.36
C HIS A 5 -5.31 2.14 0.84
N PRO A 6 -5.01 3.12 1.72
CA PRO A 6 -4.66 4.48 1.29
C PRO A 6 -3.49 4.57 0.30
N ASN A 7 -2.59 3.59 0.34
CA ASN A 7 -1.42 3.50 -0.55
C ASN A 7 -1.66 2.66 -1.81
N SER A 8 -2.89 2.21 -2.07
CA SER A 8 -3.20 1.49 -3.31
C SER A 8 -3.11 2.45 -4.51
N THR A 9 -2.28 2.07 -5.49
CA THR A 9 -1.95 2.87 -6.67
C THR A 9 -2.15 2.06 -7.96
N CYS A 10 -2.19 2.75 -9.09
CA CYS A 10 -2.19 2.13 -10.41
C CYS A 10 -0.79 1.62 -10.77
N ASP A 11 -0.65 0.36 -11.23
CA ASP A 11 0.66 -0.21 -11.59
C ASP A 11 1.29 0.39 -12.86
N VAL A 12 0.58 1.26 -13.59
CA VAL A 12 1.08 1.93 -14.81
C VAL A 12 1.57 3.34 -14.51
N CYS A 13 0.73 4.21 -13.93
CA CYS A 13 1.12 5.60 -13.61
C CYS A 13 1.64 5.80 -12.18
N LEU A 14 1.51 4.79 -11.31
CA LEU A 14 1.87 4.82 -9.89
C LEU A 14 1.12 5.87 -9.06
N GLU A 15 0.07 6.49 -9.60
CA GLU A 15 -0.79 7.41 -8.86
C GLU A 15 -1.79 6.66 -7.98
N GLY A 16 -2.13 7.24 -6.83
CA GLY A 16 -3.05 6.66 -5.85
C GLY A 16 -4.50 6.64 -6.34
N TYR A 17 -5.21 5.53 -6.14
CA TYR A 17 -6.60 5.41 -6.60
C TYR A 17 -7.54 6.35 -5.86
N SER A 18 -8.48 6.97 -6.57
CA SER A 18 -9.47 7.89 -6.02
C SER A 18 -10.81 7.73 -6.75
N ASN A 19 -11.90 8.25 -6.18
CA ASN A 19 -13.21 8.26 -6.85
C ASN A 19 -13.35 9.33 -7.96
N GLY A 20 -12.28 10.11 -8.20
CA GLY A 20 -12.23 11.16 -9.22
C GLY A 20 -11.37 10.76 -10.41
N GLN A 21 -10.29 11.52 -10.64
CA GLN A 21 -9.43 11.38 -11.83
C GLN A 21 -8.77 10.01 -11.95
N ASN A 22 -8.43 9.37 -10.82
CA ASN A 22 -7.68 8.12 -10.81
C ASN A 22 -8.57 6.94 -10.35
N THR A 23 -9.71 6.77 -11.01
CA THR A 23 -10.69 5.72 -10.67
C THR A 23 -10.19 4.34 -11.11
N PRO A 24 -10.15 3.33 -10.21
CA PRO A 24 -9.73 1.98 -10.56
C PRO A 24 -10.76 1.26 -11.44
N HIS A 25 -10.26 0.50 -12.41
CA HIS A 25 -11.03 -0.33 -13.32
C HIS A 25 -10.39 -1.71 -13.41
N ALA A 26 -11.19 -2.77 -13.29
CA ALA A 26 -10.75 -4.15 -13.49
C ALA A 26 -10.99 -4.60 -14.94
N ILE A 27 -10.09 -5.43 -15.45
CA ILE A 27 -10.23 -6.15 -16.72
C ILE A 27 -10.45 -7.64 -16.47
N VAL A 28 -10.77 -8.42 -17.51
CA VAL A 28 -11.15 -9.85 -17.41
C VAL A 28 -10.17 -10.74 -16.64
N CYS A 29 -8.88 -10.41 -16.64
CA CYS A 29 -7.88 -11.20 -15.93
C CYS A 29 -7.76 -10.85 -14.44
N GLY A 30 -8.58 -9.93 -13.92
CA GLY A 30 -8.61 -9.53 -12.52
C GLY A 30 -7.65 -8.39 -12.13
N HIS A 31 -6.71 -8.02 -13.00
CA HIS A 31 -5.83 -6.87 -12.75
C HIS A 31 -6.59 -5.54 -12.87
N SER A 32 -6.19 -4.56 -12.07
CA SER A 32 -6.82 -3.25 -12.04
C SER A 32 -5.86 -2.13 -12.43
N PHE A 33 -6.36 -1.16 -13.19
CA PHE A 33 -5.62 0.02 -13.64
C PHE A 33 -6.53 1.25 -13.55
N CYS A 34 -5.97 2.46 -13.58
CA CYS A 34 -6.82 3.64 -13.67
C CYS A 34 -7.38 3.83 -15.08
N GLN A 35 -8.50 4.57 -15.19
CA GLN A 35 -9.17 4.82 -16.47
C GLN A 35 -8.22 5.38 -17.54
N GLY A 36 -7.47 6.43 -17.22
CA GLY A 36 -6.54 7.05 -18.18
C GLY A 36 -5.41 6.12 -18.63
N CYS A 37 -4.96 5.20 -17.76
CA CYS A 37 -3.98 4.19 -18.15
C CYS A 37 -4.58 3.12 -19.07
N LEU A 38 -5.84 2.73 -18.89
CA LEU A 38 -6.51 1.80 -19.80
C LEU A 38 -6.77 2.43 -21.17
N GLU A 39 -7.20 3.69 -21.20
CA GLU A 39 -7.50 4.43 -22.43
C GLU A 39 -6.23 4.73 -23.25
N SER A 40 -5.06 4.84 -22.61
CA SER A 40 -3.78 5.07 -23.30
C SER A 40 -3.12 3.79 -23.84
N LEU A 41 -3.71 2.61 -23.61
CA LEU A 41 -3.18 1.36 -24.13
C LEU A 41 -3.30 1.29 -25.66
N THR A 42 -2.18 1.09 -26.33
CA THR A 42 -2.14 0.87 -27.79
C THR A 42 -2.70 -0.49 -28.20
N ARG A 43 -2.75 -1.46 -27.27
CA ARG A 43 -3.28 -2.80 -27.47
C ARG A 43 -4.11 -3.19 -26.26
N LEU A 44 -5.26 -3.83 -26.49
CA LEU A 44 -6.14 -4.35 -25.43
C LEU A 44 -5.55 -5.63 -24.83
N THR A 45 -4.47 -5.46 -24.07
CA THR A 45 -3.69 -6.52 -23.46
C THR A 45 -3.21 -6.06 -22.09
N CYS A 46 -3.42 -6.89 -21.07
CA CYS A 46 -3.04 -6.57 -19.70
C CYS A 46 -1.53 -6.26 -19.60
N PRO A 47 -1.14 -5.10 -19.03
CA PRO A 47 0.27 -4.76 -18.78
C PRO A 47 1.03 -5.76 -17.89
N LEU A 48 0.32 -6.46 -17.00
CA LEU A 48 0.92 -7.36 -16.02
C LEU A 48 1.03 -8.81 -16.52
N CYS A 49 -0.07 -9.41 -16.98
CA CYS A 49 -0.09 -10.83 -17.38
C CYS A 49 -0.28 -11.06 -18.88
N ARG A 50 -0.39 -10.00 -19.69
CA ARG A 50 -0.56 -10.08 -21.16
C ARG A 50 -1.82 -10.81 -21.64
N THR A 51 -2.80 -11.02 -20.77
CA THR A 51 -4.13 -11.53 -21.17
C THR A 51 -4.83 -10.48 -22.03
N ARG A 52 -5.38 -10.90 -23.17
CA ARG A 52 -6.21 -10.04 -24.03
C ARG A 52 -7.56 -9.78 -23.36
N PHE A 53 -8.11 -8.59 -23.57
CA PHE A 53 -9.41 -8.22 -23.05
C PHE A 53 -10.16 -7.36 -24.05
N GLU A 54 -11.48 -7.19 -23.87
CA GLU A 54 -12.28 -6.28 -24.67
C GLU A 54 -12.72 -5.07 -23.84
N LEU A 55 -12.98 -3.93 -24.50
CA LEU A 55 -13.44 -2.71 -23.81
C LEU A 55 -14.76 -2.93 -23.07
N GLN A 56 -15.63 -3.78 -23.61
CA GLN A 56 -16.91 -4.14 -23.00
C GLN A 56 -16.76 -4.94 -21.71
N ASP A 57 -15.58 -5.46 -21.40
CA ASP A 57 -15.29 -6.23 -20.19
C ASP A 57 -14.62 -5.39 -19.09
N VAL A 58 -14.28 -4.14 -19.39
CA VAL A 58 -13.72 -3.22 -18.40
C VAL A 58 -14.82 -2.83 -17.41
N ARG A 59 -14.55 -2.95 -16.11
CA ARG A 59 -15.50 -2.63 -15.04
C ARG A 59 -14.92 -1.58 -14.12
N LYS A 60 -15.62 -0.46 -13.97
CA LYS A 60 -15.32 0.54 -12.94
C LYS A 60 -15.49 -0.09 -11.56
N LEU A 61 -14.47 0.03 -10.72
CA LEU A 61 -14.51 -0.43 -9.34
C LEU A 61 -14.96 0.74 -8.45
N HIS A 62 -16.07 0.52 -7.74
CA HIS A 62 -16.52 1.45 -6.70
C HIS A 62 -15.75 1.16 -5.41
N ILE A 63 -14.87 2.08 -5.04
CA ILE A 63 -13.97 1.94 -3.90
C ILE A 63 -14.36 2.86 -2.75
N ASP A 64 -14.23 2.33 -1.56
CA ASP A 64 -14.09 3.12 -0.36
C ASP A 64 -12.62 3.24 -0.02
N ARG A 65 -12.15 4.47 0.07
CA ARG A 65 -10.92 4.72 0.80
C ARG A 65 -11.28 4.55 2.27
N GLY A 66 -10.80 3.48 2.88
CA GLY A 66 -10.85 3.35 4.33
C GLY A 66 -10.26 4.63 4.91
N GLN A 67 -11.10 5.47 5.52
CA GLN A 67 -10.56 6.37 6.52
C GLN A 67 -10.00 5.43 7.57
N THR A 68 -8.68 5.38 7.71
CA THR A 68 -8.13 4.99 9.00
C THR A 68 -8.93 5.80 10.01
N PRO A 69 -9.61 5.18 10.98
CA PRO A 69 -10.42 5.93 11.92
C PRO A 69 -9.52 7.03 12.45
N ARG A 70 -9.86 8.28 12.08
CA ARG A 70 -9.13 9.44 12.55
C ARG A 70 -9.30 9.36 14.06
N VAL A 71 -8.25 8.98 14.76
CA VAL A 71 -8.25 8.93 16.22
C VAL A 71 -8.52 10.37 16.64
N THR A 72 -9.79 10.67 16.87
CA THR A 72 -10.17 11.93 17.47
C THR A 72 -9.69 11.81 18.92
N PRO A 73 -8.96 12.80 19.45
CA PRO A 73 -8.49 12.76 20.84
C PRO A 73 -9.63 12.73 21.88
N SER A 74 -10.89 12.66 21.44
CA SER A 74 -12.09 12.67 22.29
C SER A 74 -12.70 11.29 22.56
N SER A 75 -12.19 10.21 21.98
CA SER A 75 -12.70 8.84 22.23
C SER A 75 -11.68 7.93 22.94
N VAL A 76 -10.67 8.51 23.58
CA VAL A 76 -9.45 7.82 24.07
C VAL A 76 -9.59 7.11 25.43
N THR A 77 -10.78 6.94 25.99
CA THR A 77 -10.90 6.24 27.28
C THR A 77 -11.00 4.72 27.19
N ASP A 78 -11.30 4.12 26.03
CA ASP A 78 -11.73 2.71 25.99
C ASP A 78 -11.07 1.83 24.93
N VAL A 79 -9.82 2.09 24.52
CA VAL A 79 -9.03 1.10 23.75
C VAL A 79 -7.67 0.89 24.38
N ILE A 80 -7.69 -0.15 25.20
CA ILE A 80 -6.65 -0.90 25.89
C ILE A 80 -5.40 -1.14 25.00
N GLU A 81 -4.24 -0.82 25.56
CA GLU A 81 -2.88 -1.33 25.25
C GLU A 81 -2.47 -1.43 23.76
N ARG A 82 -1.99 -0.33 23.18
CA ARG A 82 -0.98 -0.43 22.10
C ARG A 82 0.27 -1.05 22.70
N SER A 83 0.58 -2.27 22.30
CA SER A 83 1.84 -2.94 22.61
C SER A 83 3.00 -2.10 22.07
N THR A 84 4.07 -1.99 22.85
CA THR A 84 5.30 -1.26 22.48
C THR A 84 5.93 -1.76 21.17
N SER A 85 5.59 -2.99 20.75
CA SER A 85 6.02 -3.62 19.50
C SER A 85 5.57 -2.84 18.26
N ASP A 86 4.33 -2.37 18.26
CA ASP A 86 3.68 -1.76 17.09
C ASP A 86 4.21 -0.34 16.89
N ASP A 87 4.46 0.36 17.99
CA ASP A 87 5.08 1.68 17.99
C ASP A 87 6.55 1.63 17.49
N GLU A 88 7.29 0.57 17.80
CA GLU A 88 8.68 0.40 17.35
C GLU A 88 8.75 0.02 15.86
N ALA A 89 7.89 -0.89 15.41
CA ALA A 89 7.77 -1.26 14.00
C ALA A 89 7.47 -0.03 13.12
N GLN A 90 6.53 0.80 13.57
CA GLN A 90 6.14 2.01 12.85
C GLN A 90 7.27 3.04 12.77
N ARG A 91 8.10 3.15 13.83
CA ARG A 91 9.28 4.03 13.83
C ARG A 91 10.32 3.57 12.81
N LEU A 92 10.66 2.28 12.81
CA LEU A 92 11.64 1.71 11.86
C LEU A 92 11.17 1.90 10.42
N GLN A 93 9.88 1.67 10.14
CA GLN A 93 9.30 1.90 8.82
C GLN A 93 9.43 3.36 8.37
N ASN A 94 9.16 4.31 9.26
CA ASN A 94 9.29 5.74 8.96
C ASN A 94 10.75 6.13 8.68
N ASP A 95 11.70 5.58 9.43
CA ASP A 95 13.12 5.83 9.20
C ASP A 95 13.61 5.23 7.87
N ILE A 96 13.18 4.02 7.52
CA ILE A 96 13.46 3.42 6.21
C ILE A 96 12.94 4.34 5.10
N ALA A 97 11.68 4.78 5.20
CA ALA A 97 11.07 5.65 4.20
C ALA A 97 11.82 6.99 4.05
N ARG A 98 12.27 7.57 5.17
CA ARG A 98 13.07 8.81 5.18
C ARG A 98 14.40 8.60 4.46
N ILE A 99 15.16 7.57 4.83
CA ILE A 99 16.47 7.30 4.22
C ILE A 99 16.35 7.03 2.71
N VAL A 100 15.32 6.30 2.28
CA VAL A 100 15.10 6.02 0.85
C VAL A 100 14.79 7.29 0.06
N LYS A 101 14.00 8.21 0.63
CA LYS A 101 13.57 9.44 -0.05
C LYS A 101 14.65 10.52 -0.05
N GLU A 102 15.33 10.69 1.06
CA GLU A 102 16.20 11.85 1.30
C GLU A 102 17.70 11.50 1.22
N GLY A 103 18.02 10.20 1.22
CA GLY A 103 19.39 9.72 1.38
C GLY A 103 19.88 9.86 2.83
N ALA A 104 20.94 9.13 3.16
CA ALA A 104 21.57 9.22 4.49
C ALA A 104 23.07 8.95 4.42
N LYS A 105 23.78 9.35 5.48
CA LYS A 105 25.18 8.97 5.65
C LYS A 105 25.29 7.47 5.92
N VAL A 106 26.39 6.85 5.47
CA VAL A 106 26.64 5.40 5.67
C VAL A 106 26.55 4.99 7.15
N SER A 107 26.98 5.84 8.07
CA SER A 107 26.88 5.59 9.51
C SER A 107 25.43 5.52 10.00
N GLU A 108 24.55 6.38 9.48
CA GLU A 108 23.13 6.42 9.84
C GLU A 108 22.39 5.21 9.26
N LEU A 109 22.68 4.86 8.00
CA LEU A 109 22.15 3.65 7.37
C LEU A 109 22.57 2.38 8.14
N ARG A 110 23.83 2.28 8.57
CA ARG A 110 24.31 1.14 9.36
C ARG A 110 23.57 1.01 10.69
N ARG A 111 23.38 2.13 11.41
CA ARG A 111 22.62 2.14 12.66
C ARG A 111 21.19 1.65 12.44
N LEU A 112 20.50 2.16 11.42
CA LEU A 112 19.14 1.72 11.10
C LEU A 112 19.07 0.21 10.80
N LEU A 113 20.05 -0.33 10.07
CA LEU A 113 20.10 -1.77 9.79
C LEU A 113 20.28 -2.59 11.07
N ASP A 114 21.09 -2.13 12.02
CA ASP A 114 21.30 -2.80 13.30
C ASP A 114 20.05 -2.73 14.18
N ASP A 115 19.34 -1.60 14.18
CA ASP A 115 18.07 -1.41 14.88
C ASP A 115 17.00 -2.35 14.32
N CYS A 116 16.82 -2.40 12.98
CA CYS A 116 15.90 -3.32 12.31
C CYS A 116 16.19 -4.80 12.61
N ARG A 117 17.47 -5.19 12.62
CA ARG A 117 17.88 -6.57 12.93
C ARG A 117 17.58 -6.95 14.37
N SER A 118 17.81 -6.02 15.30
CA SER A 118 17.54 -6.24 16.73
C SER A 118 16.06 -6.39 16.98
N TRP A 119 15.25 -5.53 16.37
CA TRP A 119 13.78 -5.61 16.43
C TRP A 119 13.26 -6.94 15.87
N TYR A 120 13.74 -7.35 14.69
CA TYR A 120 13.32 -8.60 14.06
C TYR A 120 13.63 -9.83 14.91
N LYS A 121 14.80 -9.88 15.55
CA LYS A 121 15.19 -11.00 16.44
C LYS A 121 14.29 -11.13 17.68
N ASN A 122 13.67 -10.05 18.11
CA ASN A 122 12.82 -10.01 19.29
C ASN A 122 11.34 -10.27 18.96
N GLN A 123 10.98 -10.50 17.69
CA GLN A 123 9.61 -10.84 17.30
C GLN A 123 9.33 -12.34 17.47
N PRO A 124 8.11 -12.73 17.87
CA PRO A 124 7.73 -14.13 17.99
C PRO A 124 7.72 -14.82 16.61
N PRO A 125 8.17 -16.09 16.53
CA PRO A 125 8.28 -16.82 15.26
C PRO A 125 6.94 -17.08 14.54
N ASP A 126 5.82 -17.09 15.26
CA ASP A 126 4.50 -17.51 14.74
C ASP A 126 3.73 -16.42 13.94
N GLN A 127 4.31 -15.24 13.69
CA GLN A 127 3.60 -14.16 12.98
C GLN A 127 3.73 -14.20 11.45
N TYR A 128 4.52 -15.12 10.89
CA TYR A 128 4.86 -15.12 9.45
C TYR A 128 4.53 -16.41 8.68
N ASP A 129 3.90 -17.40 9.33
CA ASP A 129 3.65 -18.75 8.76
C ASP A 129 2.46 -18.83 7.78
N SER A 130 2.00 -17.70 7.25
CA SER A 130 0.92 -17.68 6.24
C SER A 130 1.31 -16.84 5.03
N LEU A 131 2.20 -17.39 4.19
CA LEU A 131 2.34 -17.07 2.77
C LEU A 131 2.48 -18.35 1.94
#